data_AF-K6TYH5-F1
#
_entry.id   AF-K6TYH5-F1
#
_cell.length_a   1.000
_cell.length_b   1.000
_cell.length_c   1.000
_cell.angle_alpha   90.00
_cell.angle_beta   90.00
_cell.angle_gamma   90.00
#
_symmetry.space_group_name_H-M   'P 1'
#
loop_
_entity.id
_entity.type
_entity.pdbx_description
1 polymer ?
#
loop_
_entity_poly.entity_id
_entity_poly.type
_entity_poly.pdbx_seq_one_letter_code
_entity_poly.pdbx_strand_id
1 'polypeptide(L)' 'MAKGKEHMNLAFIGHVDHGKSTMVGHLLLQSGAIAEQQLSDGEN' A
#
# COMPACT_ATOMS: atom_id res chain seq x y z
N MET A 1 4.03 5.05 17.85
CA MET A 1 2.59 4.82 17.57
C MET A 1 1.78 5.94 18.20
N ALA A 2 1.00 6.69 17.42
CA ALA A 2 0.14 7.74 17.97
C ALA A 2 -0.90 7.11 18.90
N LYS A 3 -0.85 7.42 20.20
CA LYS A 3 -1.71 6.83 21.23
C LYS A 3 -3.16 7.27 20.97
N GLY A 4 -4.03 6.35 20.54
CA GLY A 4 -5.48 6.57 20.44
C GLY A 4 -6.12 6.60 19.05
N LYS A 5 -5.41 6.25 17.97
CA LYS A 5 -6.08 6.04 16.67
C LYS A 5 -6.79 4.68 16.64
N GLU A 6 -8.03 4.67 16.17
CA GLU A 6 -8.79 3.44 15.95
C GLU A 6 -8.11 2.57 14.89
N HIS A 7 -7.99 1.27 15.15
CA HIS A 7 -7.46 0.32 14.19
C HIS A 7 -8.55 -0.09 13.20
N MET A 8 -8.22 -0.10 11.91
CA MET A 8 -9.14 -0.50 10.85
C MET A 8 -8.48 -1.53 9.95
N ASN A 9 -9.23 -2.57 9.59
CA ASN A 9 -8.84 -3.51 8.54
C ASN A 9 -9.51 -3.08 7.23
N LEU A 10 -8.75 -3.10 6.12
CA LEU A 10 -9.22 -2.69 4.80
C LEU A 10 -8.88 -3.75 3.75
N ALA A 11 -9.78 -3.99 2.80
CA ALA A 11 -9.57 -4.87 1.65
C ALA A 11 -9.86 -4.11 0.35
N PHE A 12 -8.99 -4.30 -0.66
CA PHE A 12 -9.16 -3.76 -2.01
C PHE A 12 -9.60 -4.87 -2.96
N ILE A 13 -10.77 -4.73 -3.59
CA ILE A 13 -11.40 -5.77 -4.42
C ILE A 13 -11.74 -5.20 -5.80
N GLY A 14 -11.62 -6.01 -6.84
CA GLY A 14 -11.97 -5.63 -8.22
C GLY A 14 -11.25 -6.50 -9.25
N HIS A 15 -11.62 -6.35 -10.53
CA HIS A 15 -11.00 -7.06 -11.65
C HIS A 15 -9.48 -6.89 -11.69
N VAL A 16 -8.75 -7.89 -12.20
CA VAL A 16 -7.27 -7.93 -12.17
C VAL A 16 -6.64 -6.67 -12.78
N ASP A 17 -7.25 -6.10 -13.83
CA ASP A 17 -6.70 -4.95 -14.57
C ASP A 17 -7.06 -3.58 -13.97
N HIS A 18 -7.79 -3.51 -12.86
CA HIS A 18 -8.17 -2.24 -12.23
C HIS A 18 -7.02 -1.52 -11.50
N GLY A 19 -5.78 -2.01 -11.61
CA GLY A 19 -4.61 -1.34 -11.03
C GLY A 19 -4.59 -1.30 -9.49
N LYS A 20 -5.26 -2.25 -8.82
CA LYS A 20 -5.36 -2.30 -7.35
C LYS A 20 -3.98 -2.31 -6.69
N SER A 21 -3.08 -3.18 -7.16
CA SER A 21 -1.71 -3.27 -6.61
C SER A 21 -0.91 -1.99 -6.85
N THR A 22 -1.06 -1.35 -8.01
CA THR A 22 -0.43 -0.05 -8.33
C THR A 22 -0.88 1.04 -7.36
N MET A 23 -2.19 1.17 -7.14
CA MET A 23 -2.75 2.17 -6.24
C MET A 23 -2.34 1.90 -4.77
N VAL A 24 -2.41 0.65 -4.32
CA VAL A 24 -2.02 0.28 -2.94
C VAL A 24 -0.53 0.50 -2.72
N GLY A 25 0.33 0.11 -3.65
CA GLY A 25 1.77 0.36 -3.58
C GLY A 25 2.08 1.86 -3.49
N HIS A 26 1.40 2.68 -4.29
CA HIS A 26 1.55 4.14 -4.24
C HIS A 26 1.09 4.76 -2.92
N LEU A 27 -0.03 4.30 -2.36
CA LEU A 27 -0.53 4.76 -1.06
C LEU A 27 0.46 4.43 0.07
N LEU A 28 0.98 3.20 0.08
CA LEU A 28 1.96 2.77 1.08
C LEU A 28 3.25 3.60 0.98
N LEU A 29 3.71 3.88 -0.25
CA LEU A 29 4.86 4.73 -0.49
C LEU A 29 4.64 6.16 0.01
N GLN A 30 3.54 6.82 -0.37
CA GLN A 30 3.23 8.18 0.07
C GLN A 30 3.05 8.30 1.58
N SER A 31 2.51 7.26 2.23
CA SER A 31 2.35 7.23 3.68
C SER A 31 3.66 7.01 4.44
N GLY A 32 4.77 6.71 3.74
CA GLY A 32 6.05 6.35 4.34
C GLY A 32 6.04 4.99 5.03
N ALA A 33 5.05 4.14 4.73
CA ALA A 33 4.94 2.80 5.32
C ALA A 33 5.95 1.81 4.74
N ILE A 34 6.48 2.09 3.53
CA ILE A 34 7.53 1.33 2.85
C ILE A 34 8.53 2.29 2.19
N ALA A 35 9.79 1.86 2.03
CA ALA A 35 10.82 2.63 1.32
C ALA A 35 10.77 2.38 -0.19
N GLU A 36 11.23 3.34 -1.01
CA GLU A 36 11.23 3.24 -2.48
C GLU A 36 11.94 1.97 -2.99
N GLN A 37 13.08 1.61 -2.37
CA GLN A 37 13.82 0.40 -2.75
C GLN A 37 13.00 -0.88 -2.62
N GLN A 38 12.05 -0.93 -1.67
CA GLN A 38 11.19 -2.11 -1.49
C GLN A 38 10.13 -2.26 -2.60
N LEU A 39 9.77 -1.19 -3.31
CA LEU A 39 8.95 -1.29 -4.52
C LEU A 39 9.76 -1.85 -5.68
N SER A 40 10.99 -1.37 -5.86
CA SER A 40 11.87 -1.75 -6.98
C SER A 40 12.28 -3.22 -6.94
N ASP A 41 12.43 -3.79 -5.74
CA ASP A 41 12.84 -5.19 -5.57
C ASP A 41 11.76 -6.19 -6.05
N GLY A 42 10.49 -5.77 -6.08
CA GLY A 42 9.36 -6.61 -6.51
C GLY A 42 9.11 -6.64 -8.03
N GLU A 43 9.87 -5.86 -8.82
CA GLU A 43 9.76 -5.83 -10.29
C GLU A 43 10.81 -6.72 -11.00
N ASN A 44 11.57 -7.54 -10.26
CA ASN A 44 12.54 -8.50 -10.82
C ASN A 44 11.95 -9.89 -11.04
#